data_AF-A0A379GD64-F1
#
_entry.id   AF-A0A379GD64-F1
#
_cell.length_a   1.000
_cell.length_b   1.000
_cell.length_c   1.000
_cell.angle_alpha   90.00
_cell.angle_beta   90.00
_cell.angle_gamma   90.00
#
_symmetry.space_group_name_H-M   'P 1'
#
loop_
_entity.id
_entity.type
_entity.pdbx_description
1 polymer ?
#
loop_
_entity_poly.entity_id
_entity_poly.type
_entity_poly.pdbx_seq_one_letter_code
_entity_poly.pdbx_strand_id
1 'polypeptide(L)'
;MASDVNFASSVDDLVAQTLEFTIEEVNNDREVANNAKNKQVVLNLYEKGIFDIKDAINQVADRLNISKHTVYLYIRQFKNGE
;
A
#
# COMPACT_ATOMS: atom_id res chain seq x y z
N MET A 1 -23.72 -8.03 27.67
CA MET A 1 -23.46 -6.61 27.99
C MET A 1 -22.35 -6.14 27.07
N ALA A 2 -22.60 -5.05 26.36
CA ALA A 2 -21.73 -4.34 25.41
C ALA A 2 -21.07 -5.18 24.30
N SER A 3 -21.68 -5.17 23.11
CA SER A 3 -20.94 -5.37 21.87
C SER A 3 -19.94 -4.23 21.74
N ASP A 4 -18.66 -4.50 22.01
CA ASP A 4 -17.54 -3.61 21.70
C ASP A 4 -17.63 -3.22 20.23
N VAL A 5 -18.12 -2.00 20.02
CA VAL A 5 -18.28 -1.45 18.69
C VAL A 5 -16.87 -1.15 18.21
N ASN A 6 -16.35 -2.05 17.37
CA ASN A 6 -15.01 -2.03 16.79
C ASN A 6 -14.94 -0.89 15.75
N PHE A 7 -15.00 0.36 16.22
CA PHE A 7 -14.82 1.56 15.40
C PHE A 7 -13.33 1.74 15.14
N ALA A 8 -12.86 1.27 13.98
CA ALA A 8 -11.61 1.67 13.36
C ALA A 8 -10.37 1.58 14.28
N SER A 9 -9.69 0.43 14.20
CA SER A 9 -8.25 0.33 14.39
C SER A 9 -7.53 1.59 13.86
N SER A 10 -6.52 2.08 14.58
CA SER A 10 -5.90 3.39 14.40
C SER A 10 -5.56 3.69 12.94
N VAL A 11 -5.38 4.96 12.56
CA VAL A 11 -5.01 5.35 11.19
C VAL A 11 -3.79 4.56 10.68
N ASP A 12 -2.83 4.25 11.56
CA ASP A 12 -1.70 3.37 11.26
C ASP A 12 -2.10 1.91 11.00
N ASP A 13 -3.03 1.36 11.78
CA ASP A 13 -3.55 0.01 11.59
C ASP A 13 -4.32 -0.11 10.28
N LEU A 14 -5.04 0.94 9.88
CA LEU A 14 -5.74 0.99 8.58
C LEU A 14 -4.75 0.92 7.42
N VAL A 15 -3.64 1.67 7.50
CA VAL A 15 -2.56 1.64 6.49
C VAL A 15 -1.94 0.24 6.46
N ALA A 16 -1.55 -0.30 7.61
CA ALA A 16 -0.93 -1.61 7.71
C ALA A 16 -1.85 -2.72 7.16
N GLN A 17 -3.12 -2.71 7.54
CA GLN A 17 -4.09 -3.70 7.08
C GLN A 17 -4.33 -3.61 5.57
N THR A 18 -4.49 -2.40 5.03
CA THR A 18 -4.70 -2.23 3.58
C THR A 18 -3.47 -2.63 2.79
N LEU A 19 -2.28 -2.37 3.33
CA LEU A 19 -1.00 -2.78 2.77
C LEU A 19 -0.87 -4.30 2.72
N GLU A 20 -1.13 -5.01 3.82
CA GLU A 20 -1.08 -6.48 3.84
C GLU A 20 -2.05 -7.10 2.82
N PHE A 21 -3.31 -6.65 2.82
CA PHE A 21 -4.30 -7.16 1.86
C PHE A 21 -3.88 -6.91 0.41
N THR A 22 -3.31 -5.74 0.12
CA THR A 22 -2.86 -5.42 -1.24
C THR A 22 -1.64 -6.26 -1.65
N ILE A 23 -0.73 -6.54 -0.71
CA ILE A 23 0.41 -7.45 -0.95
C ILE A 23 -0.09 -8.86 -1.26
N GLU A 24 -1.06 -9.37 -0.50
CA GLU A 24 -1.63 -10.70 -0.73
C GLU A 24 -2.36 -10.79 -2.08
N GLU A 25 -3.18 -9.79 -2.41
CA GLU A 25 -3.90 -9.69 -3.68
C GLU A 25 -2.92 -9.74 -4.87
N VAL A 26 -1.90 -8.88 -4.86
CA VAL A 26 -0.88 -8.81 -5.92
C VAL A 26 -0.01 -10.07 -5.95
N ASN A 27 0.24 -10.70 -4.80
CA ASN A 27 1.03 -11.92 -4.77
C ASN A 27 0.31 -13.14 -5.35
N ASN A 28 -1.01 -13.19 -5.17
CA ASN A 28 -1.88 -14.23 -5.70
C ASN A 28 -2.22 -14.02 -7.19
N ASP A 29 -2.08 -12.79 -7.69
CA ASP A 29 -2.21 -12.51 -9.11
C ASP A 29 -1.03 -13.08 -9.91
N ARG A 30 -1.35 -14.02 -10.83
CA ARG A 30 -0.36 -14.68 -11.70
C ARG A 30 -0.04 -13.87 -12.95
N GLU A 31 -0.83 -12.85 -13.26
CA GLU A 31 -0.59 -11.97 -14.40
C GLU A 31 0.48 -10.92 -14.07
N VAL A 32 0.70 -10.63 -12.78
CA VAL A 32 1.73 -9.71 -12.31
C VAL A 32 3.07 -10.43 -12.18
N ALA A 33 4.03 -10.01 -13.02
CA ALA A 33 5.41 -10.50 -12.93
C ALA A 33 6.02 -10.20 -11.55
N ASN A 34 6.81 -11.12 -11.01
CA ASN A 34 7.39 -10.99 -9.65
C ASN A 34 8.21 -9.70 -9.46
N ASN A 35 8.91 -9.23 -10.50
CA ASN A 35 9.67 -7.98 -10.46
C ASN A 35 8.79 -6.72 -10.52
N ALA A 36 7.53 -6.85 -10.95
CA ALA A 36 6.55 -5.77 -11.04
C ALA A 36 5.64 -5.69 -9.80
N LYS A 37 5.62 -6.72 -8.94
CA LYS A 37 4.73 -6.79 -7.76
C LYS A 37 4.85 -5.57 -6.85
N ASN A 38 6.06 -5.12 -6.53
CA ASN A 38 6.25 -3.94 -5.69
C ASN A 38 5.66 -2.67 -6.34
N LYS A 39 5.82 -2.51 -7.66
CA LYS A 39 5.21 -1.39 -8.39
C LYS A 39 3.69 -1.49 -8.36
N GLN A 40 3.14 -2.68 -8.56
CA GLN A 40 1.69 -2.92 -8.53
C GLN A 40 1.08 -2.67 -7.14
N VAL A 41 1.74 -3.10 -6.06
CA VAL A 41 1.26 -2.82 -4.70
C VAL A 41 1.19 -1.32 -4.44
N VAL A 42 2.25 -0.58 -4.75
CA VAL A 42 2.27 0.88 -4.59
C VAL A 42 1.17 1.54 -5.42
N LEU A 43 0.92 1.05 -6.63
CA LEU A 43 -0.16 1.56 -7.48
C LEU A 43 -1.54 1.34 -6.86
N ASN A 44 -1.87 0.11 -6.46
CA ASN A 44 -3.16 -0.22 -5.85
C ASN A 44 -3.39 0.60 -4.56
N LEU A 45 -2.34 0.84 -3.77
CA LEU A 45 -2.44 1.70 -2.57
C LEU A 45 -2.66 3.17 -2.92
N TYR A 46 -2.06 3.64 -4.01
CA TYR A 46 -2.29 5.00 -4.51
C TYR A 46 -3.74 5.20 -4.97
N GLU A 47 -4.29 4.24 -5.72
CA GLU A 47 -5.71 4.28 -6.15
C GLU A 47 -6.67 4.24 -4.97
N LYS A 48 -6.30 3.55 -3.88
CA LYS A 48 -7.06 3.49 -2.62
C LYS A 48 -6.92 4.74 -1.75
N GLY A 49 -6.10 5.73 -2.14
CA GLY A 49 -5.88 6.97 -1.38
C GLY A 49 -5.04 6.79 -0.11
N ILE A 50 -4.31 5.68 0.04
CA ILE A 50 -3.54 5.38 1.26
C ILE A 50 -2.42 6.41 1.50
N PHE A 51 -1.87 7.00 0.44
CA PHE A 51 -0.80 7.99 0.57
C PHE A 51 -1.26 9.38 1.01
N ASP A 52 -2.57 9.63 1.14
CA ASP A 52 -3.09 10.83 1.79
C ASP A 52 -2.95 10.76 3.32
N ILE A 53 -2.70 9.56 3.85
CA ILE A 53 -2.46 9.33 5.27
C ILE A 53 -1.00 9.67 5.59
N LYS A 54 -0.83 10.44 6.67
CA LYS A 54 0.49 10.81 7.19
C LYS A 54 1.30 9.54 7.51
N ASP A 55 2.58 9.56 7.16
CA ASP A 55 3.55 8.48 7.40
C ASP A 55 3.29 7.15 6.66
N ALA A 56 2.23 7.03 5.86
CA ALA A 56 1.95 5.83 5.07
C ALA A 56 3.10 5.46 4.12
N ILE A 57 3.77 6.47 3.54
CA ILE A 57 4.95 6.26 2.67
C ILE A 57 6.07 5.52 3.41
N ASN A 58 6.27 5.82 4.69
CA ASN A 58 7.31 5.17 5.49
C ASN A 58 6.95 3.70 5.71
N GLN A 59 5.70 3.44 6.12
CA GLN A 59 5.20 2.08 6.36
C GLN A 59 5.29 1.21 5.10
N VAL A 60 4.89 1.74 3.95
CA VAL A 60 4.96 1.04 2.65
C VAL A 60 6.41 0.75 2.26
N ALA A 61 7.31 1.72 2.42
CA ALA A 61 8.73 1.57 2.10
C ALA A 61 9.37 0.45 2.94
N ASP A 62 9.14 0.48 4.25
CA ASP A 62 9.69 -0.49 5.20
C ASP A 62 9.14 -1.90 4.92
N ARG A 63 7.83 -2.01 4.68
CA ARG A 63 7.17 -3.31 4.46
C ARG A 63 7.54 -3.98 3.14
N LEU A 64 7.65 -3.19 2.07
CA LEU A 64 8.05 -3.68 0.74
C LEU A 64 9.57 -3.81 0.59
N ASN A 65 10.34 -3.43 1.61
CA ASN A 65 11.80 -3.40 1.61
C ASN A 65 12.36 -2.60 0.42
N ILE A 66 11.81 -1.40 0.21
CA ILE A 66 12.24 -0.45 -0.83
C ILE A 66 12.49 0.93 -0.22
N SER A 67 13.22 1.78 -0.93
CA SER A 67 13.44 3.14 -0.45
C SER A 67 12.18 4.01 -0.59
N LYS A 68 12.02 5.02 0.27
CA LYS A 68 10.98 6.05 0.11
C LYS A 68 11.06 6.73 -1.26
N HIS A 69 12.27 6.91 -1.79
CA HIS A 69 12.49 7.45 -3.12
C HIS A 69 11.85 6.58 -4.21
N THR A 70 11.94 5.25 -4.08
CA THR A 70 11.29 4.30 -4.99
C THR A 70 9.77 4.39 -4.92
N VAL A 71 9.19 4.55 -3.71
CA VAL A 71 7.74 4.77 -3.55
C VAL A 71 7.31 6.03 -4.30
N TYR A 72 8.01 7.15 -4.09
CA TYR A 72 7.74 8.40 -4.81
C TYR A 72 7.91 8.27 -6.32
N LEU A 73 8.93 7.53 -6.77
CA LEU A 73 9.17 7.27 -8.19
C LEU A 73 7.98 6.56 -8.83
N TYR A 74 7.47 5.50 -8.20
CA TYR A 74 6.30 4.76 -8.71
C TYR A 74 5.03 5.61 -8.74
N ILE A 75 4.75 6.37 -7.68
CA ILE A 75 3.61 7.29 -7.65
C ILE A 75 3.73 8.31 -8.77
N ARG A 76 4.92 8.87 -8.99
CA ARG A 76 5.15 9.86 -10.05
C ARG A 76 4.97 9.27 -11.45
N GLN A 77 5.55 8.10 -11.72
CA GLN A 77 5.40 7.42 -13.02
C GLN A 77 3.92 7.17 -13.33
N PHE A 78 3.15 6.72 -12.34
CA PHE A 78 1.72 6.53 -12.50
C PHE A 78 0.99 7.84 -12.82
N LYS A 79 1.26 8.92 -12.08
CA LYS A 79 0.65 10.24 -12.34
C LYS A 79 1.00 10.80 -13.72
N ASN A 80 2.13 10.41 -14.28
CA ASN A 80 2.59 10.84 -15.60
C ASN A 80 2.07 9.95 -16.75
N GLY A 81 1.38 8.85 -16.45
CA GLY A 81 0.90 7.89 -17.46
C GLY A 81 2.01 7.05 -18.09
N GLU A 82 3.09 6.77 -17.35
CA GLU A 82 4.23 5.92 -17.78
C GLU A 82 4.07 4.43 -17.42
#